data_AF-A0A4U9TJD3-F1
#
_entry.id   AF-A0A4U9TJD3-F1
#
_cell.length_a   1.000
_cell.length_b   1.000
_cell.length_c   1.000
_cell.angle_alpha   90.00
_cell.angle_beta   90.00
_cell.angle_gamma   90.00
#
_symmetry.space_group_name_H-M   'P 1'
#
loop_
_entity.id
_entity.type
_entity.pdbx_description
1 polymer ?
#
loop_
_entity_poly.entity_id
_entity_poly.type
_entity_poly.pdbx_seq_one_letter_code
_entity_poly.pdbx_strand_id
1 'polypeptide(L)'
;MLHTLPALTDAMHAIPGIRFDWVVEEGFSQIPTWHPAVDRVIPVAIRRWRKNWFGSETRQQRCDFKRQVQERNYDLVIDAQGLTQECSVGDTHRARQQTRSGLQKRP
;
A
#
# COMPACT_ATOMS: atom_id res chain seq x y z
N MET A 1 -7.86 -7.25 -1.85
CA MET A 1 -6.40 -7.51 -1.87
C MET A 1 -6.02 -8.56 -2.90
N LEU A 2 -6.78 -9.65 -3.07
CA LEU A 2 -6.51 -10.63 -4.14
C LEU A 2 -6.69 -10.04 -5.57
N HIS A 3 -7.61 -9.09 -5.75
CA HIS A 3 -7.91 -8.48 -7.06
C HIS A 3 -6.89 -7.45 -7.58
N THR A 4 -5.87 -7.08 -6.80
CA THR A 4 -4.78 -6.19 -7.29
C THR A 4 -3.57 -6.96 -7.79
N LEU A 5 -3.46 -8.25 -7.47
CA LEU A 5 -2.40 -9.11 -7.97
C LEU A 5 -2.46 -9.25 -9.51
N PRO A 6 -3.63 -9.39 -10.16
CA PRO A 6 -3.70 -9.39 -11.63
C PRO A 6 -3.16 -8.09 -12.25
N ALA A 7 -3.44 -6.92 -11.68
CA ALA A 7 -2.94 -5.66 -12.20
C ALA A 7 -1.41 -5.53 -12.08
N LEU A 8 -0.81 -6.09 -11.02
CA LEU A 8 0.64 -6.20 -10.90
C LEU A 8 1.22 -7.15 -11.96
N THR A 9 0.58 -8.31 -12.18
CA THR A 9 0.97 -9.27 -13.22
C THR A 9 0.90 -8.64 -14.61
N ASP A 10 -0.17 -7.91 -14.93
CA ASP A 10 -0.32 -7.21 -16.20
C ASP A 10 0.77 -6.14 -16.39
N ALA A 11 1.08 -5.38 -15.35
CA ALA A 11 2.15 -4.40 -15.38
C ALA A 11 3.53 -5.04 -15.57
N MET A 12 3.79 -6.19 -14.94
CA MET A 12 5.02 -6.97 -15.16
C MET A 12 5.18 -7.42 -16.60
N HIS A 13 4.09 -7.86 -17.23
CA HIS A 13 4.10 -8.29 -18.63
C HIS A 13 4.27 -7.10 -19.58
N ALA A 14 3.64 -5.96 -19.29
CA ALA A 14 3.72 -4.76 -20.12
C ALA A 14 5.06 -4.00 -19.97
N ILE A 15 5.67 -4.04 -18.79
CA ILE A 15 6.88 -3.29 -18.46
C ILE A 15 7.91 -4.24 -17.83
N PRO A 16 8.79 -4.85 -18.65
CA PRO A 16 9.82 -5.75 -18.15
C PRO A 16 10.70 -5.08 -17.09
N GLY A 17 10.88 -5.76 -15.95
CA GLY A 17 11.71 -5.28 -14.84
C GLY A 17 11.04 -4.29 -13.89
N ILE A 18 9.76 -3.97 -14.07
CA ILE A 18 9.03 -3.11 -13.12
C ILE A 18 9.04 -3.70 -11.71
N ARG A 19 9.27 -2.84 -10.73
CA ARG A 19 9.22 -3.18 -9.30
C ARG A 19 8.30 -2.24 -8.55
N PHE A 20 7.70 -2.78 -7.49
CA PHE A 20 6.76 -2.07 -6.65
C PHE A 20 7.23 -2.10 -5.20
N ASP A 21 7.29 -0.92 -4.59
CA ASP A 21 7.25 -0.80 -3.14
C ASP A 21 5.80 -0.57 -2.72
N TRP A 22 5.36 -1.33 -1.73
CA TRP A 22 3.95 -1.45 -1.37
C TRP A 22 3.70 -0.97 0.06
N VAL A 23 2.96 0.14 0.20
CA VAL A 23 2.50 0.61 1.51
C VAL A 23 1.20 -0.10 1.89
N VAL A 24 1.15 -0.66 3.09
CA VAL A 24 -0.03 -1.40 3.57
C VAL A 24 -0.16 -1.33 5.09
N GLU A 25 -1.39 -1.37 5.60
CA GLU A 25 -1.66 -1.53 7.03
C GLU A 25 -0.91 -2.74 7.60
N GLU A 26 -0.31 -2.57 8.79
CA GLU A 26 0.61 -3.54 9.42
C GLU A 26 0.04 -4.97 9.49
N GLY A 27 -1.26 -5.11 9.81
CA GLY A 27 -1.95 -6.41 9.89
C GLY A 27 -2.13 -7.14 8.55
N PHE A 28 -1.80 -6.50 7.43
CA PHE A 28 -1.87 -7.08 6.09
C PHE A 28 -0.51 -7.06 5.36
N SER A 29 0.58 -6.78 6.07
CA SER A 29 1.94 -6.67 5.52
C SER A 29 2.44 -7.94 4.83
N GLN A 30 1.93 -9.11 5.19
CA GLN A 30 2.31 -10.37 4.54
C GLN A 30 1.74 -10.52 3.12
N ILE A 31 0.59 -9.91 2.82
CA ILE A 31 -0.12 -10.19 1.57
C ILE A 31 0.65 -9.73 0.31
N PRO A 32 1.25 -8.52 0.27
CA PRO A 32 2.01 -8.09 -0.90
C PRO A 32 3.28 -8.92 -1.15
N THR A 33 3.83 -9.57 -0.11
CA THR A 33 5.07 -10.36 -0.23
C THR A 33 4.92 -11.59 -1.14
N TRP A 34 3.69 -12.02 -1.43
CA TRP A 34 3.41 -13.17 -2.28
C TRP A 34 3.60 -12.88 -3.77
N HIS A 35 3.78 -11.61 -4.16
CA HIS A 35 3.90 -11.23 -5.56
C HIS A 35 5.36 -10.91 -5.95
N PRO A 36 5.91 -11.54 -7.01
CA PRO A 36 7.34 -11.43 -7.34
C PRO A 36 7.81 -10.03 -7.74
N ALA A 37 6.92 -9.15 -8.22
CA ALA A 37 7.27 -7.76 -8.49
C ALA A 37 7.23 -6.83 -7.27
N VAL A 38 6.83 -7.31 -6.10
CA VAL A 38 6.91 -6.53 -4.86
C VAL A 38 8.32 -6.66 -4.29
N ASP A 39 9.08 -5.57 -4.33
CA ASP A 39 10.47 -5.52 -3.85
C ASP A 39 10.52 -5.19 -2.36
N ARG A 40 9.63 -4.30 -1.90
CA ARG A 40 9.55 -3.88 -0.49
C ARG A 40 8.11 -3.73 -0.04
N VAL A 41 7.82 -4.21 1.17
CA VAL A 41 6.59 -3.86 1.88
C VAL A 41 6.92 -2.81 2.94
N ILE A 42 6.14 -1.74 2.98
CA ILE A 42 6.25 -0.63 3.93
C ILE A 42 5.01 -0.65 4.82
N PRO A 43 5.07 -1.29 6.01
CA PRO A 43 3.96 -1.32 6.93
C PRO A 43 3.63 0.08 7.44
N VAL A 44 2.34 0.41 7.50
CA VAL A 44 1.84 1.65 8.08
C VAL A 44 0.76 1.32 9.11
N ALA A 45 0.57 2.17 10.11
CA ALA A 45 -0.43 1.96 11.15
C ALA A 45 -1.43 3.13 11.21
N ILE A 46 -1.97 3.53 10.05
CA ILE A 46 -2.82 4.72 9.92
C ILE A 46 -4.02 4.62 10.87
N ARG A 47 -4.64 3.43 10.98
CA ARG A 47 -5.75 3.20 11.92
C ARG A 47 -5.37 3.48 13.37
N ARG A 48 -4.15 3.13 13.80
CA ARG A 48 -3.63 3.40 15.14
C ARG A 48 -3.32 4.89 15.31
N TRP A 49 -2.65 5.49 14.34
CA TRP A 49 -2.29 6.90 14.36
C TRP A 49 -3.51 7.80 14.49
N ARG A 50 -4.62 7.47 13.83
CA ARG A 50 -5.88 8.24 13.93
C ARG A 50 -6.44 8.32 15.34
N LYS A 51 -6.20 7.31 16.19
CA LYS A 51 -6.65 7.31 17.59
C LYS A 51 -5.83 8.23 18.49
N ASN A 52 -4.57 8.49 18.13
CA ASN A 52 -3.67 9.33 18.91
C ASN A 52 -2.73 10.14 18.00
N TRP A 53 -3.32 10.99 17.15
CA TRP A 53 -2.60 11.64 16.05
C TRP A 53 -1.48 12.60 16.51
N PHE A 54 -1.71 13.26 17.64
CA PHE A 54 -0.80 14.22 18.24
C PHE A 54 0.17 13.59 19.26
N GLY A 55 0.06 12.28 19.51
CA GLY A 55 0.97 11.57 20.39
C GLY A 55 2.41 11.62 19.87
N SER A 56 3.38 11.80 20.77
CA SER A 56 4.80 11.82 20.45
C SER A 56 5.26 10.55 19.71
N GLU A 57 4.76 9.39 20.12
CA GLU A 57 5.01 8.11 19.47
C GLU A 57 4.46 8.07 18.03
N THR A 58 3.20 8.47 17.83
CA THR A 58 2.59 8.56 16.49
C THR A 58 3.37 9.50 15.58
N ARG A 59 3.83 10.64 16.11
CA ARG A 59 4.66 11.59 15.37
C ARG A 59 5.98 10.94 14.94
N GLN A 60 6.65 10.22 15.84
CA GLN A 60 7.89 9.51 15.53
C GLN A 60 7.66 8.45 14.43
N GLN A 61 6.62 7.62 14.57
CA GLN A 61 6.26 6.59 13.58
C GLN A 61 5.97 7.21 12.20
N ARG A 62 5.31 8.37 12.15
CA ARG A 62 5.08 9.10 10.89
C ARG A 62 6.36 9.66 10.29
N CYS A 63 7.28 10.17 11.11
CA CYS A 63 8.60 10.62 10.65
C CYS A 63 9.41 9.45 10.09
N ASP A 64 9.39 8.31 10.77
CA ASP A 64 10.11 7.11 10.32
C ASP A 64 9.50 6.55 9.02
N PHE A 65 8.18 6.47 8.91
CA PHE A 65 7.49 6.11 7.67
C PHE A 65 7.87 7.05 6.51
N LYS A 66 7.84 8.37 6.76
CA LYS A 66 8.22 9.36 5.75
C LYS A 66 9.67 9.16 5.30
N ARG A 67 10.60 9.00 6.24
CA ARG A 67 12.01 8.71 5.94
C ARG A 67 12.15 7.44 5.10
N GLN A 68 11.44 6.38 5.48
CA GLN A 68 11.48 5.10 4.79
C GLN A 68 11.00 5.19 3.33
N VAL A 69 9.93 5.93 3.08
CA VAL A 69 9.46 6.19 1.71
C VAL A 69 10.49 7.03 0.96
N GLN A 70 11.07 8.04 1.61
CA GLN A 70 12.06 8.95 1.00
C GLN A 70 13.44 8.33 0.78
N GLU A 71 13.73 7.13 1.31
CA GLU A 71 14.96 6.38 0.99
C GLU A 71 15.09 6.05 -0.51
N ARG A 72 13.98 6.14 -1.25
CA ARG A 72 13.91 5.78 -2.66
C ARG A 72 13.23 6.88 -3.46
N ASN A 73 13.82 7.20 -4.60
CA ASN A 73 13.15 7.99 -5.64
C ASN A 73 12.26 7.07 -6.45
N TYR A 74 11.01 7.48 -6.67
CA TYR A 74 10.03 6.71 -7.41
C TYR A 74 9.57 7.49 -8.63
N ASP A 75 9.38 6.77 -9.73
CA ASP A 75 8.95 7.34 -11.01
C ASP A 75 7.46 7.69 -10.99
N LEU A 76 6.66 6.93 -10.21
CA LEU A 76 5.22 7.11 -10.09
C LEU A 76 4.75 6.70 -8.70
N VAL A 77 3.72 7.38 -8.18
CA VAL A 77 2.99 7.00 -6.96
C VAL A 77 1.52 6.82 -7.32
N ILE A 78 1.00 5.61 -7.16
CA ILE A 78 -0.36 5.23 -7.55
C ILE A 78 -1.19 5.03 -6.29
N ASP A 79 -2.04 5.98 -5.92
CA ASP A 79 -3.04 5.76 -4.86
C ASP A 79 -4.26 4.98 -5.41
N ALA A 80 -4.22 3.66 -5.34
CA ALA A 80 -5.32 2.77 -5.64
C ALA A 80 -6.38 2.66 -4.51
N GLN A 81 -6.44 3.58 -3.52
CA GLN A 81 -7.52 3.65 -2.52
C GLN A 81 -8.94 3.80 -3.12
N GLY A 82 -9.06 3.99 -4.44
CA GLY A 82 -10.31 4.19 -5.17
C GLY A 82 -10.82 3.06 -6.08
N LEU A 83 -10.19 1.88 -6.15
CA LEU A 83 -10.71 0.75 -6.95
C LEU A 83 -11.81 -0.03 -6.20
N THR A 84 -12.90 0.67 -5.87
CA THR A 84 -14.14 0.10 -5.37
C THR A 84 -14.97 -0.28 -6.59
N GLN A 85 -15.00 -1.56 -6.96
CA GLN A 85 -16.09 -2.03 -7.79
C GLN A 85 -17.38 -1.97 -6.97
N GLU A 86 -18.39 -1.37 -7.57
CA GLU A 86 -19.73 -1.16 -7.04
C GLU A 86 -20.41 -2.52 -6.78
N CYS A 87 -20.87 -2.74 -5.55
CA CYS A 87 -21.97 -3.67 -5.28
C CYS A 87 -22.61 -3.29 -3.93
N SER A 88 -23.67 -2.48 -4.00
CA SER A 88 -24.63 -2.33 -2.90
C SER A 88 -25.74 -3.35 -3.12
N VAL A 89 -25.93 -4.27 -2.17
CA VAL A 89 -27.18 -4.51 -1.42
C VAL A 89 -26.83 -5.46 -0.26
N GLY A 90 -27.20 -5.09 0.97
CA GLY A 90 -27.34 -6.02 2.10
C GLY A 90 -26.27 -5.92 3.18
N ASP A 91 -26.71 -5.53 4.37
CA ASP A 91 -26.02 -5.45 5.67
C ASP A 91 -24.82 -6.36 5.90
N THR A 92 -23.70 -5.78 6.36
CA THR A 92 -23.05 -6.02 7.68
C THR A 92 -21.60 -5.50 7.66
N HIS A 93 -21.24 -4.78 8.72
CA HIS A 93 -19.88 -4.45 9.18
C HIS A 93 -18.72 -4.82 8.21
N ARG A 94 -18.32 -3.91 7.31
CA ARG A 94 -17.10 -4.11 6.50
C ARG A 94 -16.12 -2.95 6.65
N ALA A 95 -14.97 -3.31 7.20
CA ALA A 95 -13.80 -2.47 7.46
C ALA A 95 -13.43 -1.63 6.22
N ARG A 96 -13.86 -0.37 6.22
CA ARG A 96 -13.37 0.66 5.32
C ARG A 96 -12.00 1.12 5.78
N GLN A 97 -10.98 0.74 5.03
CA GLN A 97 -9.70 1.45 4.84
C GLN A 97 -8.83 0.55 3.96
N GLN A 98 -8.96 0.70 2.65
CA GLN A 98 -8.06 0.12 1.64
C GLN A 98 -7.24 1.28 1.08
N THR A 99 -6.19 1.72 1.77
CA THR A 99 -5.24 2.65 1.18
C THR A 99 -4.26 1.82 0.36
N ARG A 100 -4.27 2.01 -0.95
CA ARG A 100 -3.40 1.25 -1.86
C ARG A 100 -2.44 2.29 -2.42
N SER A 101 -1.16 2.29 -2.11
CA SER A 101 -0.22 3.20 -2.77
C SER A 101 0.97 2.41 -3.32
N GLY A 102 1.05 2.32 -4.65
CA GLY A 102 2.15 1.65 -5.35
C GLY A 102 3.16 2.67 -5.85
N LEU A 103 4.42 2.58 -5.42
CA LEU A 103 5.47 3.43 -5.95
C LEU A 103 6.32 2.65 -6.99
N GLN A 104 6.47 3.20 -8.20
CA GLN A 104 7.10 2.57 -9.37
C GLN A 104 8.60 2.90 -9.47
N LYS A 105 9.41 1.92 -9.91
CA LYS A 105 10.82 2.11 -10.33
C LYS A 105 11.13 1.43 -11.68
N ARG A 106 12.10 1.98 -12.45
CA ARG A 106 12.83 1.28 -13.53
C ARG A 106 14.11 0.57 -13.03
N PRO A 107 14.61 -0.45 -13.78
CA PRO A 107 15.87 -1.15 -13.49
C PRO A 107 17.10 -0.23 -13.49
#